data_AF-A0A2B7Z5T6-F1
#
_entry.id   AF-A0A2B7Z5T6-F1
#
_cell.length_a   1.000
_cell.length_b   1.000
_cell.length_c   1.000
_cell.angle_alpha   90.00
_cell.angle_beta   90.00
_cell.angle_gamma   90.00
#
_symmetry.space_group_name_H-M   'P 1'
#
loop_
_entity.id
_entity.type
_entity.pdbx_description
1 polymer ?
#
loop_
_entity_poly.entity_id
_entity_poly.type
_entity_poly.pdbx_seq_one_letter_code
_entity_poly.pdbx_strand_id
1 'polypeptide(L)'
;MPSLDRSATRNVFFVLAPNLDEIRGGICAGPTYSESDFLTMLSVLIEPSNNNNNSSSFAVYSKGSDVQVLPTANVLAHGTYVIRPSEIGATIAISEMRYYPRTLSLQQSSAREDSFRDKVRDRDKMCVVTGTICYGAVANEWDGFEVAHIVPLALEAVFVQDGLAMYVSDKDERGGETTGINSPQNGFLLRADLHKHFDQYRFAINPYNGYKVYSFGLNTHAYHGLTLQAVCRDQNNQYCISAPLLWWHFQQAVLANMRGAGAPIFEDDFPPGTDQMGEILQGPMARQRMEFEMANRLHGVNNIGGQSRENRRGSLFSSPS
;
A
#
# COMPACT_ATOMS: atom_id res chain seq x y z
N MET A 1 -5.50 -13.89 22.73
CA MET A 1 -6.49 -12.83 22.43
C MET A 1 -6.97 -13.04 21.01
N PRO A 2 -8.27 -12.94 20.68
CA PRO A 2 -8.69 -12.92 19.29
C PRO A 2 -7.97 -11.76 18.58
N SER A 3 -7.46 -11.98 17.36
CA SER A 3 -6.86 -10.89 16.59
C SER A 3 -7.91 -9.81 16.37
N LEU A 4 -7.61 -8.55 16.72
CA LEU A 4 -8.46 -7.45 16.29
C LEU A 4 -8.46 -7.43 14.76
N ASP A 5 -9.63 -7.58 14.16
CA ASP A 5 -9.81 -7.27 12.74
C ASP A 5 -10.07 -5.77 12.56
N ARG A 6 -10.00 -5.30 11.32
CA ARG A 6 -10.19 -3.87 10.99
C ARG A 6 -11.64 -3.42 11.17
N SER A 7 -12.59 -4.32 11.41
CA SER A 7 -13.99 -3.95 11.61
C SER A 7 -14.22 -3.31 12.97
N ALA A 8 -13.38 -3.60 13.98
CA ALA A 8 -13.53 -3.14 15.36
C ALA A 8 -13.58 -1.61 15.51
N THR A 9 -12.97 -0.84 14.61
CA THR A 9 -12.92 0.62 14.67
C THR A 9 -13.84 1.32 13.65
N ARG A 10 -14.63 0.56 12.88
CA ARG A 10 -15.49 1.13 11.83
C ARG A 10 -16.69 1.86 12.43
N ASN A 11 -17.03 2.98 11.80
CA ASN A 11 -18.18 3.82 12.14
C ASN A 11 -19.09 4.08 10.92
N VAL A 12 -18.66 3.64 9.74
CA VAL A 12 -19.44 3.63 8.51
C VAL A 12 -19.48 2.20 7.97
N PHE A 13 -20.66 1.72 7.61
CA PHE A 13 -20.90 0.37 7.12
C PHE A 13 -21.70 0.40 5.83
N PHE A 14 -21.63 -0.67 5.05
CA PHE A 14 -22.50 -0.81 3.88
C PHE A 14 -23.06 -2.22 3.71
N VAL A 15 -24.24 -2.28 3.10
CA VAL A 15 -24.95 -3.49 2.70
C VAL A 15 -25.26 -3.42 1.20
N LEU A 16 -25.46 -4.56 0.55
CA LEU A 16 -25.85 -4.61 -0.87
C LEU A 16 -27.32 -5.03 -1.00
N ALA A 17 -28.12 -4.24 -1.71
CA ALA A 17 -29.47 -4.66 -2.04
C ALA A 17 -29.46 -5.91 -2.96
N PRO A 18 -30.43 -6.84 -2.81
CA PRO A 18 -31.60 -6.76 -1.93
C PRO A 18 -31.37 -7.23 -0.49
N ASN A 19 -30.22 -7.81 -0.14
CA ASN A 19 -29.95 -8.31 1.21
C ASN A 19 -29.48 -7.18 2.15
N LEU A 20 -30.42 -6.59 2.90
CA LEU A 20 -30.13 -5.45 3.78
C LEU A 20 -29.68 -5.83 5.19
N ASP A 21 -29.69 -7.12 5.54
CA ASP A 21 -29.38 -7.63 6.87
C ASP A 21 -27.90 -8.01 7.02
N GLU A 22 -27.19 -8.17 5.91
CA GLU A 22 -25.79 -8.58 5.89
C GLU A 22 -24.86 -7.39 5.64
N ILE A 23 -24.03 -7.05 6.62
CA ILE A 23 -22.95 -6.07 6.45
C ILE A 23 -21.89 -6.66 5.52
N ARG A 24 -21.66 -5.98 4.39
CA ARG A 24 -20.69 -6.41 3.36
C ARG A 24 -19.34 -5.72 3.49
N GLY A 25 -19.26 -4.69 4.32
CA GLY A 25 -18.04 -3.98 4.60
C GLY A 25 -18.26 -2.66 5.34
N GLY A 26 -17.20 -1.85 5.43
CA GLY A 26 -17.27 -0.55 6.07
C GLY A 26 -15.90 0.13 6.20
N ILE A 27 -15.85 1.31 6.80
CA ILE A 27 -14.62 2.07 7.01
C ILE A 27 -14.60 2.75 8.38
N CYS A 28 -13.40 2.93 8.92
CA CYS A 28 -13.13 3.85 10.02
C CYS A 28 -12.97 5.27 9.45
N ALA A 29 -14.08 5.94 9.17
CA ALA A 29 -14.10 7.29 8.63
C ALA A 29 -13.69 8.31 9.71
N GLY A 30 -12.67 9.11 9.43
CA GLY A 30 -12.32 10.27 10.23
C GLY A 30 -13.31 11.43 10.09
N PRO A 31 -13.20 12.48 10.91
CA PRO A 31 -14.17 13.58 10.93
C PRO A 31 -14.20 14.42 9.64
N THR A 32 -13.19 14.30 8.78
CA THR A 32 -13.05 15.07 7.53
C THR A 32 -13.35 14.23 6.28
N TYR A 33 -13.78 12.97 6.44
CA TYR A 33 -14.13 12.13 5.30
C TYR A 33 -15.33 12.72 4.55
N SER A 34 -15.21 12.88 3.24
CA SER A 34 -16.32 13.37 2.42
C SER A 34 -17.16 12.25 1.83
N GLU A 35 -18.39 12.57 1.45
CA GLU A 35 -19.25 11.69 0.64
C GLU A 35 -18.54 11.24 -0.65
N SER A 36 -17.83 12.16 -1.34
CA SER A 36 -17.04 11.84 -2.53
C SER A 36 -15.92 10.82 -2.26
N ASP A 37 -15.29 10.87 -1.09
CA ASP A 37 -14.25 9.91 -0.70
C ASP A 37 -14.82 8.51 -0.55
N PHE A 38 -15.98 8.41 0.11
CA PHE A 38 -16.67 7.14 0.27
C PHE A 38 -17.03 6.51 -1.06
N LEU A 39 -17.60 7.29 -1.98
CA LEU A 39 -17.96 6.83 -3.32
C LEU A 39 -16.72 6.37 -4.12
N THR A 40 -15.61 7.08 -4.00
CA THR A 40 -14.33 6.72 -4.66
C THR A 40 -13.78 5.38 -4.17
N MET A 41 -13.90 5.08 -2.88
CA MET A 41 -13.46 3.79 -2.37
C MET A 41 -14.46 2.67 -2.71
N LEU A 42 -15.75 2.97 -2.72
CA LEU A 42 -16.77 2.01 -3.17
C LEU A 42 -16.59 1.62 -4.64
N SER A 43 -16.13 2.51 -5.51
CA SER A 43 -15.86 2.17 -6.91
C SER A 43 -14.69 1.20 -7.10
N VAL A 44 -13.85 1.00 -6.08
CA VAL A 44 -12.84 -0.07 -6.05
C VAL A 44 -13.45 -1.39 -5.58
N LEU A 45 -14.42 -1.34 -4.67
CA LEU A 45 -14.98 -2.53 -4.01
C LEU A 45 -16.17 -3.13 -4.74
N ILE A 46 -16.95 -2.34 -5.48
CA ILE A 46 -18.21 -2.76 -6.06
C ILE A 46 -18.02 -3.01 -7.54
N GLU A 47 -18.27 -4.24 -7.97
CA GLU A 47 -18.24 -4.64 -9.37
C GLU A 47 -19.67 -4.80 -9.90
N PRO A 48 -20.00 -4.20 -11.05
CA PRO A 48 -21.24 -4.50 -11.73
C PRO A 48 -21.17 -5.90 -12.33
N SER A 49 -22.21 -6.70 -12.12
CA SER A 49 -22.17 -8.14 -12.42
C SER A 49 -22.45 -8.48 -13.91
N ASN A 50 -22.18 -7.58 -14.85
CA ASN A 50 -22.26 -7.87 -16.29
C ASN A 50 -21.06 -7.31 -17.07
N ASN A 51 -20.28 -8.21 -17.68
CA ASN A 51 -19.07 -7.97 -18.49
C ASN A 51 -19.30 -7.23 -19.83
N ASN A 52 -20.47 -6.66 -20.05
CA ASN A 52 -20.83 -6.06 -21.34
C ASN A 52 -20.52 -4.56 -21.38
N ASN A 53 -19.26 -4.16 -21.19
CA ASN A 53 -18.67 -2.83 -21.48
C ASN A 53 -19.44 -1.53 -21.09
N ASN A 54 -20.60 -1.62 -20.46
CA ASN A 54 -21.32 -0.58 -19.78
C ASN A 54 -21.08 -0.83 -18.30
N SER A 55 -20.27 0.02 -17.68
CA SER A 55 -20.15 0.05 -16.22
C SER A 55 -21.54 0.25 -15.64
N SER A 56 -22.21 -0.81 -15.18
CA SER A 56 -23.45 -0.61 -14.42
C SER A 56 -23.06 0.20 -13.18
N SER A 57 -23.55 1.42 -13.14
CA SER A 57 -23.32 2.31 -12.01
C SER A 57 -24.08 1.77 -10.78
N PHE A 58 -23.62 2.13 -9.59
CA PHE A 58 -24.36 1.90 -8.36
C PHE A 58 -24.72 3.24 -7.72
N ALA A 59 -25.81 3.25 -6.97
CA ALA A 59 -26.24 4.37 -6.16
C ALA A 59 -26.15 4.00 -4.68
N VAL A 60 -25.80 4.97 -3.85
CA VAL A 60 -25.58 4.79 -2.42
C VAL A 60 -26.58 5.64 -1.67
N TYR A 61 -27.25 5.06 -0.67
CA TYR A 61 -28.26 5.72 0.14
C TYR A 61 -27.96 5.52 1.61
N SER A 62 -28.28 6.49 2.46
CA SER A 62 -28.25 6.24 3.90
C SER A 62 -29.34 5.22 4.29
N LYS A 63 -29.03 4.20 5.09
CA LYS A 63 -30.01 3.18 5.49
C LYS A 63 -31.12 3.84 6.30
N GLY A 64 -32.38 3.63 5.90
CA GLY A 64 -33.55 4.26 6.51
C GLY A 64 -33.88 5.65 5.95
N SER A 65 -33.20 6.09 4.89
CA SER A 65 -33.45 7.34 4.18
C SER A 65 -33.47 7.12 2.68
N ASP A 66 -34.23 7.94 1.96
CA ASP A 66 -34.21 7.99 0.49
C ASP A 66 -33.23 9.04 -0.04
N VAL A 67 -32.41 9.62 0.84
CA VAL A 67 -31.35 10.56 0.44
C VAL A 67 -30.18 9.79 -0.16
N GLN A 68 -29.94 10.04 -1.44
CA GLN A 68 -28.78 9.54 -2.17
C GLN A 68 -27.52 10.29 -1.73
N VAL A 69 -26.44 9.55 -1.50
CA VAL A 69 -25.09 10.08 -1.31
C VAL A 69 -24.55 10.50 -2.68
N LEU A 70 -24.16 11.76 -2.80
CA LEU A 70 -23.64 12.35 -4.04
C LEU A 70 -22.13 12.63 -3.88
N PRO A 71 -21.38 12.80 -4.98
CA PRO A 71 -19.95 13.10 -4.91
C PRO A 71 -19.71 14.55 -4.49
N THR A 72 -19.98 14.86 -3.22
CA THR A 72 -19.84 16.19 -2.63
C THR A 72 -18.69 16.22 -1.62
N ALA A 73 -18.30 17.44 -1.24
CA ALA A 73 -17.36 17.67 -0.15
C ALA A 73 -18.02 17.63 1.24
N ASN A 74 -19.33 17.30 1.33
CA ASN A 74 -20.01 17.19 2.61
C ASN A 74 -19.37 16.07 3.43
N VAL A 75 -19.30 16.28 4.75
CA VAL A 75 -18.81 15.26 5.67
C VAL A 75 -19.74 14.05 5.62
N LEU A 76 -19.15 12.88 5.42
CA LEU A 76 -19.84 11.60 5.42
C LEU A 76 -20.40 11.32 6.81
N ALA A 77 -21.73 11.18 6.91
CA ALA A 77 -22.36 10.82 8.16
C ALA A 77 -21.97 9.39 8.58
N HIS A 78 -21.75 9.18 9.87
CA HIS A 78 -21.58 7.84 10.41
C HIS A 78 -22.90 7.05 10.30
N GLY A 79 -22.80 5.74 10.11
CA GLY A 79 -23.97 4.87 9.98
C GLY A 79 -23.84 3.83 8.87
N THR A 80 -24.97 3.23 8.51
CA THR A 80 -25.04 2.18 7.50
C THR A 80 -25.59 2.75 6.21
N TYR A 81 -24.98 2.38 5.09
CA TYR A 81 -25.40 2.76 3.74
C TYR A 81 -25.87 1.56 2.95
N VAL A 82 -26.88 1.77 2.10
CA VAL A 82 -27.41 0.76 1.17
C VAL A 82 -26.90 1.07 -0.22
N ILE A 83 -26.18 0.12 -0.81
CA ILE A 83 -25.71 0.21 -2.19
C ILE A 83 -26.67 -0.56 -3.08
N ARG A 84 -27.13 0.08 -4.14
CA ARG A 84 -28.11 -0.47 -5.09
C ARG A 84 -27.55 -0.38 -6.51
N PRO A 85 -27.80 -1.36 -7.38
CA PRO A 85 -27.60 -1.18 -8.81
C PRO A 85 -28.41 0.04 -9.29
N SER A 86 -27.82 0.90 -10.12
CA SER A 86 -28.51 2.07 -10.68
C SER A 86 -29.53 1.68 -11.76
N GLU A 87 -29.33 0.52 -12.40
CA GLU A 87 -30.21 0.00 -13.45
C GLU A 87 -31.14 -1.09 -12.91
N ILE A 88 -32.41 -1.04 -13.32
CA ILE A 88 -33.40 -2.04 -12.94
C ILE A 88 -33.01 -3.40 -13.54
N GLY A 89 -32.96 -4.43 -12.69
CA GLY A 89 -32.56 -5.78 -13.10
C GLY A 89 -31.05 -6.01 -13.18
N ALA A 90 -30.23 -4.98 -12.98
CA ALA A 90 -28.78 -5.15 -12.83
C ALA A 90 -28.44 -5.74 -11.46
N THR A 91 -27.26 -6.35 -11.38
CA THR A 91 -26.70 -6.91 -10.16
C THR A 91 -25.36 -6.26 -9.87
N ILE A 92 -25.03 -6.14 -8.59
CA ILE A 92 -23.73 -5.69 -8.11
C ILE A 92 -23.15 -6.73 -7.16
N ALA A 93 -21.83 -6.87 -7.18
CA ALA A 93 -21.10 -7.76 -6.31
C ALA A 93 -19.98 -7.00 -5.60
N ILE A 94 -19.48 -7.60 -4.53
CA ILE A 94 -18.20 -7.18 -3.97
C ILE A 94 -17.11 -7.75 -4.86
N SER A 95 -16.11 -6.94 -5.19
CA SER A 95 -14.94 -7.36 -5.94
C SER A 95 -14.25 -8.54 -5.27
N GLU A 96 -13.99 -9.57 -6.07
CA GLU A 96 -13.19 -10.74 -5.67
C GLU A 96 -11.69 -10.49 -5.86
N MET A 97 -11.29 -9.27 -6.24
CA MET A 97 -9.89 -8.89 -6.41
C MET A 97 -9.08 -9.25 -5.16
N ARG A 98 -7.97 -9.96 -5.37
CA ARG A 98 -7.10 -10.35 -4.26
C ARG A 98 -6.47 -9.10 -3.65
N TYR A 99 -6.43 -9.06 -2.32
CA TYR A 99 -5.48 -8.18 -1.63
C TYR A 99 -4.31 -9.01 -1.08
N TYR A 100 -3.13 -8.41 -1.01
CA TYR A 100 -1.92 -9.04 -0.49
C TYR A 100 -1.63 -8.54 0.92
N PRO A 101 -1.66 -9.41 1.96
CA PRO A 101 -1.22 -9.03 3.30
C PRO A 101 0.21 -8.51 3.27
N ARG A 102 0.46 -7.45 4.04
CA ARG A 102 1.79 -6.86 4.22
C ARG A 102 2.11 -6.84 5.71
N THR A 103 3.27 -7.39 6.07
CA THR A 103 3.89 -7.20 7.39
C THR A 103 4.97 -6.12 7.27
N LEU A 104 5.49 -5.63 8.40
CA LEU A 104 6.57 -4.64 8.36
C LEU A 104 7.72 -5.14 7.49
N SER A 105 8.10 -4.34 6.50
CA SER A 105 9.33 -4.58 5.75
C SER A 105 10.51 -4.28 6.67
N LEU A 106 11.11 -5.32 7.26
CA LEU A 106 12.43 -5.20 7.89
C LEU A 106 13.44 -4.90 6.78
N GLN A 107 13.92 -3.65 6.70
CA GLN A 107 15.00 -3.26 5.79
C GLN A 107 16.23 -4.14 6.07
N GLN A 108 16.69 -4.87 5.06
CA GLN A 108 17.90 -5.69 5.15
C GLN A 108 18.94 -5.14 4.20
N SER A 109 19.95 -4.46 4.74
CA SER A 109 20.97 -3.75 3.97
C SER A 109 21.61 -4.62 2.88
N SER A 110 21.40 -4.25 1.62
CA SER A 110 22.12 -4.76 0.45
C SER A 110 22.53 -3.61 -0.47
N ALA A 111 23.59 -3.78 -1.26
CA ALA A 111 24.11 -2.70 -2.13
C ALA A 111 23.09 -2.16 -3.16
N ARG A 112 22.13 -2.99 -3.58
CA ARG A 112 21.03 -2.58 -4.48
C ARG A 112 19.97 -1.76 -3.74
N GLU A 113 19.65 -2.18 -2.51
CA GLU A 113 18.75 -1.46 -1.62
C GLU A 113 19.36 -0.10 -1.21
N ASP A 114 20.69 -0.03 -1.06
CA ASP A 114 21.40 1.22 -0.83
C ASP A 114 21.21 2.22 -1.99
N SER A 115 21.40 1.79 -3.25
CA SER A 115 21.19 2.66 -4.42
C SER A 115 19.75 3.15 -4.57
N PHE A 116 18.77 2.26 -4.40
CA PHE A 116 17.35 2.62 -4.39
C PHE A 116 17.04 3.65 -3.31
N ARG A 117 17.45 3.35 -2.07
CA ARG A 117 17.21 4.19 -0.90
C ARG A 117 17.83 5.57 -1.08
N ASP A 118 19.07 5.63 -1.54
CA ASP A 118 19.81 6.88 -1.68
C ASP A 118 19.23 7.75 -2.81
N LYS A 119 18.80 7.16 -3.93
CA LYS A 119 18.09 7.89 -5.01
C LYS A 119 16.75 8.45 -4.53
N VAL A 120 15.95 7.68 -3.79
CA VAL A 120 14.67 8.17 -3.24
C VAL A 120 14.91 9.28 -2.22
N ARG A 121 15.90 9.12 -1.35
CA ARG A 121 16.32 10.13 -0.36
C ARG A 121 16.74 11.44 -1.01
N ASP A 122 17.57 11.38 -2.05
CA ASP A 122 18.03 12.57 -2.78
C ASP A 122 16.87 13.28 -3.50
N ARG A 123 15.93 12.50 -4.07
CA ARG A 123 14.71 13.03 -4.68
C ARG A 123 13.84 13.74 -3.65
N ASP A 124 13.53 13.10 -2.53
CA ASP A 124 12.44 13.54 -1.65
C ASP A 124 12.88 14.53 -0.56
N LYS A 125 13.97 14.25 0.16
CA LYS A 125 14.53 15.08 1.27
C LYS A 125 13.53 15.49 2.39
N MET A 126 12.33 14.94 2.39
CA MET A 126 11.27 15.18 3.36
C MET A 126 10.33 13.99 3.41
N CYS A 127 9.51 13.92 4.46
CA CYS A 127 8.37 13.02 4.45
C CYS A 127 7.33 13.54 3.45
N VAL A 128 7.15 12.84 2.33
CA VAL A 128 6.32 13.32 1.21
C VAL A 128 4.81 13.30 1.50
N VAL A 129 4.39 12.73 2.63
CA VAL A 129 2.99 12.78 3.11
C VAL A 129 2.74 14.01 3.97
N THR A 130 3.67 14.35 4.87
CA THR A 130 3.48 15.44 5.85
C THR A 130 4.17 16.75 5.47
N GLY A 131 5.12 16.71 4.53
CA GLY A 131 6.02 17.83 4.23
C GLY A 131 7.10 18.06 5.28
N THR A 132 7.24 17.18 6.28
CA THR A 132 8.28 17.31 7.32
C THR A 132 9.67 17.20 6.68
N ILE A 133 10.42 18.31 6.65
CA ILE A 133 11.77 18.38 6.05
C ILE A 133 12.76 17.56 6.88
N CYS A 134 13.62 16.79 6.20
CA CYS A 134 14.79 16.15 6.82
C CYS A 134 15.98 17.12 6.77
N TYR A 135 16.16 17.94 7.81
CA TYR A 135 17.28 18.89 7.85
C TYR A 135 18.65 18.20 7.85
N GLY A 136 18.74 17.00 8.43
CA GLY A 136 19.96 16.18 8.45
C GLY A 136 20.41 15.68 7.07
N ALA A 137 19.56 15.77 6.04
CA ALA A 137 19.88 15.31 4.68
C ALA A 137 21.17 15.95 4.13
N VAL A 138 21.52 17.18 4.55
CA VAL A 138 22.76 17.87 4.15
C VAL A 138 24.04 17.17 4.64
N ALA A 139 23.94 16.38 5.70
CA ALA A 139 25.03 15.60 6.30
C ALA A 139 24.84 14.09 6.11
N ASN A 140 23.91 13.68 5.22
CA ASN A 140 23.49 12.28 5.05
C ASN A 140 22.92 11.64 6.34
N GLU A 141 22.35 12.46 7.22
CA GLU A 141 21.65 12.03 8.43
C GLU A 141 20.16 11.88 8.14
N TRP A 142 19.63 10.68 8.36
CA TRP A 142 18.26 10.30 7.99
C TRP A 142 17.43 9.82 9.18
N ASP A 143 17.85 10.14 10.41
CA ASP A 143 17.19 9.69 11.62
C ASP A 143 15.71 10.07 11.63
N GLY A 144 14.85 9.07 11.89
CA GLY A 144 13.40 9.22 11.86
C GLY A 144 12.78 9.23 10.45
N PHE A 145 13.56 9.02 9.38
CA PHE A 145 13.06 8.92 8.01
C PHE A 145 13.45 7.60 7.34
N GLU A 146 12.47 6.98 6.69
CA GLU A 146 12.62 5.68 6.04
C GLU A 146 12.07 5.72 4.61
N VAL A 147 12.76 5.04 3.71
CA VAL A 147 12.26 4.83 2.34
C VAL A 147 11.30 3.64 2.37
N ALA A 148 10.10 3.87 1.86
CA ALA A 148 9.07 2.85 1.73
C ALA A 148 8.91 2.45 0.27
N HIS A 149 8.89 1.14 -0.01
CA HIS A 149 8.41 0.65 -1.30
C HIS A 149 6.89 0.76 -1.37
N ILE A 150 6.36 1.14 -2.54
CA ILE A 150 4.92 1.14 -2.84
C ILE A 150 4.43 -0.29 -2.99
N VAL A 151 5.06 -1.05 -3.90
CA VAL A 151 4.93 -2.50 -4.00
C VAL A 151 6.10 -3.12 -3.23
N PRO A 152 5.84 -3.84 -2.12
CA PRO A 152 6.90 -4.36 -1.26
C PRO A 152 7.73 -5.44 -1.95
N LEU A 153 8.98 -5.61 -1.50
CA LEU A 153 9.92 -6.60 -2.03
C LEU A 153 9.36 -8.03 -2.02
N ALA A 154 8.71 -8.45 -0.93
CA ALA A 154 8.07 -9.77 -0.85
C ALA A 154 7.00 -10.04 -1.91
N LEU A 155 6.53 -9.00 -2.62
CA LEU A 155 5.59 -9.11 -3.72
C LEU A 155 6.26 -8.93 -5.09
N GLU A 156 7.57 -9.12 -5.22
CA GLU A 156 8.28 -9.04 -6.51
C GLU A 156 7.68 -9.98 -7.57
N ALA A 157 7.28 -11.19 -7.18
CA ALA A 157 6.61 -12.11 -8.09
C ALA A 157 5.29 -11.53 -8.63
N VAL A 158 4.49 -10.92 -7.76
CA VAL A 158 3.23 -10.23 -8.12
C VAL A 158 3.54 -9.01 -8.99
N PHE A 159 4.56 -8.23 -8.64
CA PHE A 159 5.01 -7.06 -9.40
C PHE A 159 5.34 -7.40 -10.86
N VAL A 160 5.92 -8.58 -11.11
CA VAL A 160 6.19 -9.06 -12.47
C VAL A 160 4.95 -9.67 -13.11
N GLN A 161 4.25 -10.58 -12.42
CA GLN A 161 3.13 -11.35 -12.98
C GLN A 161 1.92 -10.46 -13.32
N ASP A 162 1.62 -9.47 -12.48
CA ASP A 162 0.52 -8.53 -12.68
C ASP A 162 0.92 -7.37 -13.63
N GLY A 163 2.11 -7.44 -14.25
CA GLY A 163 2.59 -6.46 -15.22
C GLY A 163 3.02 -5.12 -14.62
N LEU A 164 3.06 -4.97 -13.30
CA LEU A 164 3.39 -3.71 -12.63
C LEU A 164 4.81 -3.21 -12.97
N ALA A 165 5.72 -4.13 -13.28
CA ALA A 165 7.06 -3.82 -13.78
C ALA A 165 7.07 -2.96 -15.05
N MET A 166 5.97 -2.86 -15.81
CA MET A 166 5.90 -1.96 -16.97
C MET A 166 5.82 -0.48 -16.58
N TYR A 167 5.46 -0.17 -15.34
CA TYR A 167 5.26 1.19 -14.84
C TYR A 167 6.52 1.81 -14.20
N VAL A 168 7.67 1.18 -14.41
CA VAL A 168 8.98 1.68 -14.04
C VAL A 168 9.92 1.63 -15.25
N SER A 169 10.73 2.66 -15.40
CA SER A 169 11.63 2.87 -16.54
C SER A 169 13.10 2.57 -16.20
N ASP A 170 13.52 2.70 -14.93
CA ASP A 170 14.89 2.37 -14.49
C ASP A 170 15.03 0.84 -14.28
N LYS A 171 15.06 0.09 -15.38
CA LYS A 171 15.44 -1.33 -15.39
C LYS A 171 16.91 -1.39 -15.78
N ASP A 172 17.75 -1.98 -14.93
CA ASP A 172 19.22 -1.91 -15.08
C ASP A 172 19.64 -2.41 -16.48
N GLU A 173 20.20 -1.51 -17.29
CA GLU A 173 20.67 -1.81 -18.66
C GLU A 173 21.91 -2.72 -18.68
N ARG A 174 22.52 -2.98 -17.52
CA ARG A 174 23.76 -3.77 -17.35
C ARG A 174 23.53 -5.28 -17.19
N GLY A 175 22.53 -5.84 -17.87
CA GLY A 175 22.42 -7.29 -18.10
C GLY A 175 22.20 -8.17 -16.86
N GLY A 176 21.95 -7.59 -15.69
CA GLY A 176 21.42 -8.32 -14.54
C GLY A 176 19.90 -8.25 -14.56
N GLU A 177 19.22 -9.39 -14.57
CA GLU A 177 17.75 -9.48 -14.48
C GLU A 177 17.26 -8.78 -13.21
N THR A 178 16.96 -7.49 -13.31
CA THR A 178 16.29 -6.74 -12.25
C THR A 178 14.85 -6.51 -12.70
N THR A 179 13.91 -6.96 -11.89
CA THR A 179 12.47 -6.83 -12.19
C THR A 179 12.02 -5.37 -12.26
N GLY A 180 12.82 -4.44 -11.70
CA GLY A 180 12.45 -3.05 -11.48
C GLY A 180 11.85 -2.79 -10.09
N ILE A 181 11.76 -3.80 -9.21
CA ILE A 181 11.18 -3.66 -7.86
C ILE A 181 11.91 -2.60 -7.01
N ASN A 182 13.22 -2.44 -7.22
CA ASN A 182 14.07 -1.42 -6.59
C ASN A 182 14.19 -0.13 -7.42
N SER A 183 13.27 0.13 -8.35
CA SER A 183 13.21 1.42 -9.02
C SER A 183 12.80 2.50 -8.01
N PRO A 184 13.45 3.68 -7.98
CA PRO A 184 13.00 4.82 -7.17
C PRO A 184 11.55 5.24 -7.44
N GLN A 185 11.02 4.91 -8.63
CA GLN A 185 9.62 5.18 -8.99
C GLN A 185 8.63 4.30 -8.19
N ASN A 186 9.11 3.17 -7.63
CA ASN A 186 8.39 2.29 -6.70
C ASN A 186 8.65 2.66 -5.23
N GLY A 187 9.18 3.84 -4.91
CA GLY A 187 9.44 4.22 -3.53
C GLY A 187 9.28 5.69 -3.23
N PHE A 188 9.13 6.01 -1.96
CA PHE A 188 9.12 7.38 -1.45
C PHE A 188 9.52 7.47 0.02
N LEU A 189 9.96 8.65 0.44
CA LEU A 189 10.48 8.91 1.78
C LEU A 189 9.36 9.28 2.75
N LEU A 190 9.31 8.59 3.89
CA LEU A 190 8.36 8.79 4.96
C LEU A 190 9.07 9.06 6.29
N ARG A 191 8.34 9.64 7.24
CA ARG A 191 8.73 9.48 8.65
C ARG A 191 8.59 8.00 9.03
N ALA A 192 9.49 7.50 9.88
CA ALA A 192 9.51 6.10 10.28
C ALA A 192 8.18 5.61 10.90
N ASP A 193 7.49 6.48 11.66
CA ASP A 193 6.17 6.15 12.23
C ASP A 193 5.09 6.00 11.15
N LEU A 194 5.15 6.80 10.09
CA LEU A 194 4.23 6.70 8.95
C LEU A 194 4.55 5.52 8.04
N HIS A 195 5.81 5.12 7.92
CA HIS A 195 6.19 3.95 7.14
C HIS A 195 5.46 2.70 7.65
N LYS A 196 5.45 2.48 8.97
CA LYS A 196 4.70 1.38 9.60
C LYS A 196 3.21 1.42 9.26
N HIS A 197 2.61 2.60 9.29
CA HIS A 197 1.21 2.78 8.94
C HIS A 197 0.94 2.54 7.45
N PHE A 198 1.85 2.92 6.57
CA PHE A 198 1.76 2.67 5.13
C PHE A 198 1.81 1.17 4.83
N ASP A 199 2.77 0.46 5.42
CA ASP A 199 2.95 -0.98 5.27
C ASP A 199 1.70 -1.76 5.71
N GLN A 200 1.05 -1.32 6.79
CA GLN A 200 -0.17 -1.94 7.27
C GLN A 200 -1.44 -1.45 6.56
N TYR A 201 -1.34 -0.76 5.42
CA TYR A 201 -2.48 -0.16 4.71
C TYR A 201 -3.35 0.75 5.59
N ARG A 202 -2.80 1.39 6.62
CA ARG A 202 -3.57 2.31 7.49
C ARG A 202 -3.84 3.65 6.81
N PHE A 203 -3.12 3.96 5.74
CA PHE A 203 -3.46 4.99 4.79
C PHE A 203 -2.96 4.59 3.40
N ALA A 204 -3.46 5.27 2.37
CA ALA A 204 -2.96 5.14 1.01
C ALA A 204 -3.14 6.46 0.25
N ILE A 205 -2.57 6.55 -0.95
CA ILE A 205 -2.61 7.76 -1.77
C ILE A 205 -3.33 7.45 -3.08
N ASN A 206 -4.36 8.23 -3.41
CA ASN A 206 -5.03 8.13 -4.71
C ASN A 206 -4.40 9.13 -5.69
N PRO A 207 -3.58 8.68 -6.65
CA PRO A 207 -2.92 9.57 -7.61
C PRO A 207 -3.91 10.25 -8.58
N TYR A 208 -5.10 9.66 -8.78
CA TYR A 208 -6.13 10.15 -9.70
C TYR A 208 -7.14 11.09 -9.05
N ASN A 209 -7.03 11.32 -7.73
CA ASN A 209 -7.76 12.36 -7.02
C ASN A 209 -6.79 13.38 -6.43
N GLY A 210 -5.96 13.98 -7.29
CA GLY A 210 -5.00 15.01 -6.89
C GLY A 210 -3.94 14.53 -5.91
N TYR A 211 -3.56 13.24 -5.94
CA TYR A 211 -2.65 12.62 -4.97
C TYR A 211 -3.12 12.76 -3.50
N LYS A 212 -4.44 12.74 -3.28
CA LYS A 212 -5.05 12.81 -1.95
C LYS A 212 -4.73 11.57 -1.12
N VAL A 213 -4.44 11.79 0.16
CA VAL A 213 -4.22 10.77 1.18
C VAL A 213 -5.55 10.32 1.78
N TYR A 214 -5.78 9.01 1.80
CA TYR A 214 -6.95 8.34 2.39
C TYR A 214 -6.52 7.58 3.63
N SER A 215 -7.27 7.72 4.72
CA SER A 215 -6.94 7.13 6.02
C SER A 215 -7.96 6.06 6.37
N PHE A 216 -7.49 4.93 6.89
CA PHE A 216 -8.32 3.79 7.24
C PHE A 216 -8.26 3.44 8.72
N GLY A 217 -7.63 4.28 9.55
CA GLY A 217 -7.46 4.00 10.97
C GLY A 217 -7.32 5.26 11.82
N LEU A 218 -7.65 5.13 13.11
CA LEU A 218 -7.70 6.22 14.07
C LEU A 218 -6.40 7.05 14.11
N ASN A 219 -5.25 6.37 14.11
CA ASN A 219 -3.94 7.03 14.18
C ASN A 219 -3.50 7.73 12.89
N THR A 220 -4.23 7.54 11.79
CA THR A 220 -3.92 8.17 10.50
C THR A 220 -4.95 9.20 10.07
N HIS A 221 -6.02 9.41 10.85
CA HIS A 221 -7.11 10.36 10.52
C HIS A 221 -6.57 11.79 10.29
N ALA A 222 -5.56 12.20 11.06
CA ALA A 222 -4.94 13.53 10.93
C ALA A 222 -4.27 13.77 9.56
N TYR A 223 -3.99 12.71 8.79
CA TYR A 223 -3.38 12.80 7.47
C TYR A 223 -4.41 12.67 6.33
N HIS A 224 -5.67 12.38 6.64
CA HIS A 224 -6.72 12.29 5.62
C HIS A 224 -6.88 13.64 4.91
N GLY A 225 -6.92 13.60 3.58
CA GLY A 225 -7.11 14.79 2.76
C GLY A 225 -5.84 15.60 2.48
N LEU A 226 -4.70 15.25 3.09
CA LEU A 226 -3.42 15.80 2.66
C LEU A 226 -3.11 15.40 1.21
N THR A 227 -2.30 16.21 0.54
CA THR A 227 -1.82 15.92 -0.82
C THR A 227 -0.36 15.53 -0.77
N LEU A 228 0.00 14.45 -1.49
CA LEU A 228 1.39 14.03 -1.64
C LEU A 228 2.25 15.19 -2.19
N GLN A 229 3.39 15.43 -1.55
CA GLN A 229 4.28 16.53 -1.88
C GLN A 229 4.75 16.48 -3.34
N ALA A 230 4.85 17.64 -3.98
CA ALA A 230 5.17 17.74 -5.41
C ALA A 230 6.58 17.21 -5.74
N VAL A 231 7.52 17.28 -4.79
CA VAL A 231 8.92 16.91 -4.97
C VAL A 231 9.11 15.48 -5.49
N CYS A 232 8.29 14.53 -5.06
CA CYS A 232 8.38 13.14 -5.49
C CYS A 232 7.65 12.85 -6.80
N ARG A 233 6.86 13.81 -7.31
CA ARG A 233 6.00 13.67 -8.50
C ARG A 233 6.29 14.69 -9.59
N ASP A 234 7.49 15.27 -9.58
CA ASP A 234 7.99 16.12 -10.65
C ASP A 234 8.21 15.29 -11.92
N GLN A 235 7.43 15.58 -12.97
CA GLN A 235 7.49 14.86 -14.24
C GLN A 235 8.79 15.08 -15.01
N ASN A 236 9.59 16.10 -14.66
CA ASN A 236 10.91 16.32 -15.23
C ASN A 236 12.00 15.47 -14.58
N ASN A 237 11.70 14.83 -13.45
CA ASN A 237 12.60 13.92 -12.77
C ASN A 237 12.37 12.49 -13.27
N GLN A 238 13.41 11.84 -13.81
CA GLN A 238 13.36 10.43 -14.25
C GLN A 238 12.92 9.46 -13.14
N TYR A 239 13.08 9.85 -11.88
CA TYR A 239 12.67 9.09 -10.70
C TYR A 239 11.30 9.52 -10.17
N CYS A 240 10.49 10.25 -10.95
CA CYS A 240 9.11 10.58 -10.60
C CYS A 240 8.35 9.32 -10.14
N ILE A 241 7.70 9.43 -8.97
CA ILE A 241 6.90 8.35 -8.40
C ILE A 241 5.86 7.83 -9.40
N SER A 242 5.68 6.51 -9.45
CA SER A 242 4.77 5.87 -10.39
C SER A 242 3.33 5.96 -9.90
N ALA A 243 2.50 6.76 -10.58
CA ALA A 243 1.07 6.85 -10.30
C ALA A 243 0.36 5.48 -10.41
N PRO A 244 0.59 4.64 -11.44
CA PRO A 244 -0.01 3.31 -11.49
C PRO A 244 0.31 2.43 -10.26
N LEU A 245 1.53 2.51 -9.72
CA LEU A 245 1.89 1.75 -8.51
C LEU A 245 1.18 2.29 -7.27
N LEU A 246 1.06 3.62 -7.13
CA LEU A 246 0.27 4.23 -6.06
C LEU A 246 -1.20 3.81 -6.14
N TRP A 247 -1.76 3.75 -7.34
CA TRP A 247 -3.13 3.29 -7.56
C TRP A 247 -3.31 1.83 -7.16
N TRP A 248 -2.39 0.95 -7.56
CA TRP A 248 -2.40 -0.44 -7.12
C TRP A 248 -2.41 -0.52 -5.59
N HIS A 249 -1.52 0.19 -4.90
CA HIS A 249 -1.47 0.20 -3.43
C HIS A 249 -2.76 0.76 -2.82
N PHE A 250 -3.35 1.80 -3.42
CA PHE A 250 -4.64 2.34 -3.00
C PHE A 250 -5.75 1.27 -3.09
N GLN A 251 -5.81 0.51 -4.17
CA GLN A 251 -6.77 -0.59 -4.32
C GLN A 251 -6.57 -1.66 -3.25
N GLN A 252 -5.31 -2.05 -3.01
CA GLN A 252 -4.97 -3.01 -1.95
C GLN A 252 -5.43 -2.52 -0.57
N ALA A 253 -5.21 -1.24 -0.25
CA ALA A 253 -5.61 -0.66 1.01
C ALA A 253 -7.14 -0.59 1.17
N VAL A 254 -7.87 -0.21 0.11
CA VAL A 254 -9.33 -0.22 0.13
C VAL A 254 -9.87 -1.63 0.35
N LEU A 255 -9.39 -2.63 -0.40
CA LEU A 255 -9.80 -4.02 -0.24
C LEU A 255 -9.49 -4.54 1.16
N ALA A 256 -8.28 -4.30 1.67
CA ALA A 256 -7.85 -4.75 2.98
C ALA A 256 -8.63 -4.09 4.12
N ASN A 257 -9.04 -2.83 4.00
CA ASN A 257 -9.72 -2.14 5.10
C ASN A 257 -11.23 -2.22 5.03
N MET A 258 -11.82 -2.32 3.84
CA MET A 258 -13.26 -2.14 3.67
C MET A 258 -14.05 -3.41 3.33
N ARG A 259 -13.43 -4.42 2.71
CA ARG A 259 -14.14 -5.64 2.32
C ARG A 259 -14.41 -6.56 3.51
N GLY A 260 -15.65 -7.03 3.67
CA GLY A 260 -16.02 -7.97 4.74
C GLY A 260 -15.62 -7.44 6.12
N ALA A 261 -15.05 -8.27 6.99
CA ALA A 261 -14.48 -7.84 8.28
C ALA A 261 -13.18 -7.02 8.17
N GLY A 262 -12.63 -6.91 6.95
CA GLY A 262 -11.29 -6.37 6.70
C GLY A 262 -10.20 -7.40 6.97
N ALA A 263 -8.98 -7.06 6.56
CA ALA A 263 -7.79 -7.84 6.81
C ALA A 263 -7.47 -7.85 8.32
N PRO A 264 -6.87 -8.93 8.84
CA PRO A 264 -6.37 -8.94 10.21
C PRO A 264 -5.37 -7.81 10.45
N ILE A 265 -5.31 -7.34 11.69
CA ILE A 265 -4.25 -6.46 12.15
C ILE A 265 -3.12 -7.34 12.67
N PHE A 266 -1.91 -7.14 12.15
CA PHE A 266 -0.73 -7.84 12.63
C PHE A 266 -0.07 -6.99 13.71
N GLU A 267 0.13 -7.60 14.88
CA GLU A 267 1.06 -7.06 15.87
C GLU A 267 2.48 -7.38 15.39
N ASP A 268 3.32 -6.34 15.41
CA ASP A 268 4.71 -6.43 14.97
C ASP A 268 5.70 -6.17 16.12
N ASP A 269 5.19 -5.75 17.29
CA ASP A 269 5.97 -5.56 18.52
C ASP A 269 6.02 -6.85 19.34
N PHE A 270 6.83 -7.80 18.87
CA PHE A 270 7.04 -9.07 19.57
C PHE A 270 7.99 -8.88 20.75
N PRO A 271 7.68 -9.43 21.95
CA PRO A 271 8.60 -9.38 23.08
C PRO A 271 9.99 -9.95 22.71
N PRO A 272 11.09 -9.40 23.27
CA PRO A 272 12.42 -9.95 23.06
C PRO A 272 12.50 -11.43 23.44
N GLY A 273 13.05 -12.26 22.55
CA GLY A 273 13.18 -13.71 22.77
C GLY A 273 11.99 -14.55 22.33
N THR A 274 10.92 -13.94 21.81
CA THR A 274 9.77 -14.65 21.24
C THR A 274 10.12 -15.32 19.91
N ASP A 275 9.65 -16.56 19.72
CA ASP A 275 9.68 -17.22 18.41
C ASP A 275 8.68 -16.56 17.46
N GLN A 276 9.16 -15.54 16.74
CA GLN A 276 8.36 -14.79 15.78
C GLN A 276 7.72 -15.68 14.70
N MET A 277 8.42 -16.75 14.27
CA MET A 277 7.88 -17.66 13.25
C MET A 277 6.77 -18.53 13.84
N GLY A 278 6.94 -18.99 15.10
CA GLY A 278 5.90 -19.66 15.86
C GLY A 278 4.65 -18.79 16.06
N GLU A 279 4.81 -17.52 16.40
CA GLU A 279 3.70 -16.56 16.53
C GLU A 279 3.00 -16.30 15.18
N ILE A 280 3.75 -16.19 14.08
CA ILE A 280 3.17 -16.06 12.73
C ILE A 280 2.34 -17.30 12.38
N LEU A 281 2.84 -18.51 12.68
CA LEU A 281 2.15 -19.78 12.40
C LEU A 281 0.85 -19.93 13.19
N GLN A 282 0.80 -19.39 14.40
CA GLN A 282 -0.39 -19.43 15.25
C GLN A 282 -1.37 -18.28 14.96
N GLY A 283 -0.94 -17.27 14.19
CA GLY A 283 -1.72 -16.09 13.84
C GLY A 283 -2.65 -16.25 12.63
N PRO A 284 -3.56 -15.29 12.41
CA PRO A 284 -4.43 -15.29 11.24
C PRO A 284 -3.62 -15.12 9.94
N MET A 285 -4.08 -15.76 8.86
CA MET A 285 -3.39 -15.77 7.56
C MET A 285 -1.93 -16.27 7.65
N ALA A 286 -1.64 -17.20 8.59
CA ALA A 286 -0.32 -17.75 8.87
C ALA A 286 0.49 -18.11 7.62
N ARG A 287 -0.13 -18.83 6.67
CA ARG A 287 0.53 -19.22 5.41
C ARG A 287 0.97 -18.00 4.59
N GLN A 288 0.07 -17.06 4.33
CA GLN A 288 0.37 -15.88 3.52
C GLN A 288 1.40 -14.98 4.21
N ARG A 289 1.30 -14.83 5.54
CA ARG A 289 2.28 -14.09 6.34
C ARG A 289 3.65 -14.75 6.31
N MET A 290 3.70 -16.08 6.41
CA MET A 290 4.94 -16.84 6.34
C MET A 290 5.58 -16.74 4.96
N GLU A 291 4.79 -16.89 3.88
CA GLU A 291 5.27 -16.71 2.51
C GLU A 291 5.85 -15.30 2.31
N PHE A 292 5.16 -14.27 2.81
CA PHE A 292 5.63 -12.88 2.75
C PHE A 292 6.91 -12.65 3.58
N GLU A 293 6.94 -13.12 4.82
CA GLU A 293 8.11 -13.00 5.71
C GLU A 293 9.33 -13.73 5.16
N MET A 294 9.15 -14.94 4.62
CA MET A 294 10.22 -15.69 3.95
C MET A 294 10.71 -14.98 2.70
N ALA A 295 9.81 -14.44 1.87
CA ALA A 295 10.19 -13.69 0.68
C ALA A 295 11.03 -12.45 1.05
N ASN A 296 10.60 -11.65 2.03
CA ASN A 296 11.36 -10.51 2.53
C ASN A 296 12.78 -10.93 2.99
N ARG A 297 12.89 -12.01 3.78
CA ARG A 297 14.19 -12.51 4.25
C ARG A 297 15.08 -13.03 3.10
N LEU A 298 14.50 -13.74 2.13
CA LEU A 298 15.24 -14.29 0.99
C LEU A 298 15.76 -13.20 0.05
N HIS A 299 15.04 -12.09 -0.12
CA HIS A 299 15.55 -10.92 -0.84
C HIS A 299 16.79 -10.31 -0.16
N GLY A 300 16.88 -10.40 1.17
CA GLY A 300 18.10 -10.05 1.89
C GLY A 300 19.24 -11.06 1.71
N VAL A 301 18.95 -12.37 1.72
CA VAL A 301 19.98 -13.44 1.63
C VAL A 301 20.56 -13.61 0.21
N ASN A 302 19.72 -13.61 -0.83
CA ASN A 302 20.16 -13.86 -2.21
C ASN A 302 21.10 -12.78 -2.76
N ASN A 303 21.17 -11.62 -2.11
CA ASN A 303 22.05 -10.52 -2.50
C ASN A 303 23.39 -10.50 -1.73
N ILE A 304 23.57 -11.33 -0.69
CA ILE A 304 24.87 -11.51 0.01
C ILE A 304 25.74 -12.55 -0.74
N GLY A 305 25.11 -13.56 -1.34
CA GLY A 305 25.81 -14.65 -2.04
C GLY A 305 26.55 -14.25 -3.32
N GLY A 306 26.19 -13.12 -3.94
CA GLY A 306 26.80 -12.64 -5.19
C GLY A 306 28.25 -12.16 -5.06
N GLN A 307 28.70 -11.77 -3.86
CA GLN A 307 30.05 -11.20 -3.67
C GLN A 307 31.14 -12.25 -3.41
N SER A 308 30.79 -13.51 -3.16
CA SER A 308 31.77 -14.53 -2.74
C SER A 308 32.43 -15.30 -3.89
N ARG A 309 31.97 -15.14 -5.15
CA ARG A 309 32.53 -15.85 -6.31
C ARG A 309 33.49 -15.04 -7.18
N GLU A 310 33.53 -13.72 -7.06
CA GLU A 310 34.36 -12.88 -7.94
C GLU A 310 35.77 -12.59 -7.41
N ASN A 311 36.03 -12.75 -6.10
CA ASN A 311 37.34 -12.46 -5.50
C ASN A 311 38.37 -13.62 -5.54
N ARG A 312 38.23 -14.59 -6.46
CA ARG A 312 39.18 -15.71 -6.56
C ARG A 312 39.83 -15.91 -7.95
N ARG A 313 39.90 -14.86 -8.77
CA ARG A 313 40.74 -14.83 -9.98
C ARG A 313 41.32 -13.44 -10.20
N GLY A 314 42.48 -13.16 -9.63
CA GLY A 314 43.20 -11.92 -9.93
C GLY A 314 44.32 -11.57 -8.95
N SER A 315 45.29 -12.46 -8.76
CA SER A 315 46.58 -12.06 -8.18
C SER A 315 47.63 -13.15 -8.44
N LEU A 316 48.28 -13.10 -9.60
CA LEU A 316 49.63 -13.65 -9.75
C LEU A 316 50.47 -12.68 -10.58
N PHE A 317 51.14 -11.80 -9.83
CA PHE A 317 52.50 -11.26 -9.99
C PHE A 317 52.95 -10.60 -11.30
N SER A 318 53.26 -9.32 -11.15
CA SER A 318 54.28 -8.58 -11.89
C SER A 318 55.70 -8.96 -11.43
N SER A 319 56.63 -8.79 -12.37
CA SER A 319 58.08 -9.04 -12.50
C SER A 319 59.01 -8.84 -11.28
N PRO A 320 60.28 -9.32 -11.34
CA PRO A 320 61.39 -8.57 -11.98
C PRO A 320 62.35 -9.51 -12.78
N SER A 321 63.21 -9.10 -13.71
CA SER A 321 63.92 -7.86 -14.03
C SER A 321 64.10 -7.73 -15.55
#